data_AF-A0A950PRD9-F1
#
_entry.id   AF-A0A950PRD9-F1
#
_cell.length_a   1.000
_cell.length_b   1.000
_cell.length_c   1.000
_cell.angle_alpha   90.00
_cell.angle_beta   90.00
_cell.angle_gamma   90.00
#
_symmetry.space_group_name_H-M   'P 1'
#
loop_
_entity.id
_entity.type
_entity.pdbx_description
1 polymer ?
#
loop_
_entity_poly.entity_id
_entity_poly.type
_entity_poly.pdbx_seq_one_letter_code
_entity_poly.pdbx_strand_id
1 'polypeptide(L)'
;MTDVASIPATEPSTNGAGSRQDRLAAAVKGMRTRQSLSAIPVDRWVLIAGAIMVPLGVAFIILAWYGASHKALIIQQFPYLISGGVLGLGLMFTGGLAYFGYWVTRLVQENRTNTRELIAAIDRLGMIDGDGAGAAASGGRAANGMLVATATGTMLHRPDCAVVANRPGTRRVKAGTAGYELCKICEPDVDLT
;
A
#
# COMPACT_ATOMS: atom_id res chain seq x y z
N MET A 1 62.39 20.77 -14.34
CA MET A 1 61.86 20.39 -13.00
C MET A 1 60.46 20.97 -12.88
N THR A 2 59.45 20.19 -13.29
CA THR A 2 58.04 20.44 -12.98
C THR A 2 57.42 19.06 -12.82
N ASP A 3 57.41 18.55 -11.59
CA ASP A 3 56.68 17.34 -11.25
C ASP A 3 55.18 17.66 -11.28
N VAL A 4 54.48 16.99 -12.20
CA VAL A 4 53.02 16.99 -12.27
C VAL A 4 52.54 16.11 -11.12
N ALA A 5 51.98 16.75 -10.10
CA ALA A 5 51.27 16.09 -9.01
C ALA A 5 50.12 15.25 -9.60
N SER A 6 50.26 13.93 -9.51
CA SER A 6 49.21 12.96 -9.82
C SER A 6 48.10 13.08 -8.77
N ILE A 7 46.96 13.62 -9.19
CA ILE A 7 45.72 13.59 -8.39
C ILE A 7 45.21 12.14 -8.39
N PRO A 8 45.06 11.48 -7.22
CA PRO A 8 44.46 10.15 -7.18
C PRO A 8 42.99 10.25 -7.58
N ALA A 9 42.59 9.45 -8.57
CA ALA A 9 41.22 9.35 -9.02
C ALA A 9 40.32 8.86 -7.86
N THR A 10 39.32 9.66 -7.49
CA THR A 10 38.30 9.27 -6.53
C THR A 10 37.45 8.16 -7.13
N GLU A 11 37.67 6.92 -6.72
CA GLU A 11 36.79 5.81 -7.07
C GLU A 11 35.37 6.09 -6.54
N PRO A 12 34.31 5.85 -7.33
CA PRO A 12 32.95 6.03 -6.87
C PRO A 12 32.65 4.99 -5.79
N SER A 13 32.71 5.41 -4.51
CA SER A 13 32.38 4.58 -3.36
C SER A 13 30.88 4.21 -3.38
N THR A 14 30.52 3.17 -4.12
CA THR A 14 29.20 2.52 -4.07
C THR A 14 29.01 1.78 -2.73
N ASN A 15 30.10 1.37 -2.09
CA ASN A 15 30.15 0.73 -0.78
C ASN A 15 29.71 1.65 0.38
N GLY A 16 29.83 2.97 0.21
CA GLY A 16 29.46 3.98 1.22
C GLY A 16 27.98 4.37 1.22
N ALA A 17 27.23 4.04 0.17
CA ALA A 17 25.80 4.37 0.06
C ALA A 17 24.94 3.33 0.80
N GLY A 18 25.20 2.03 0.60
CA GLY A 18 24.52 0.94 1.30
C GLY A 18 24.72 1.00 2.82
N SER A 19 25.96 1.20 3.28
CA SER A 19 26.28 1.29 4.72
C SER A 19 25.62 2.47 5.43
N ARG A 20 25.38 3.59 4.73
CA ARG A 20 24.60 4.72 5.27
C ARG A 20 23.11 4.40 5.33
N GLN A 21 22.57 3.80 4.27
CA GLN A 21 21.18 3.37 4.22
C GLN A 21 20.86 2.32 5.29
N ASP A 22 21.77 1.38 5.54
CA ASP A 22 21.64 0.36 6.59
C ASP A 22 21.64 0.97 7.99
N ARG A 23 22.50 1.97 8.23
CA ARG A 23 22.49 2.73 9.50
C ARG A 23 21.22 3.54 9.68
N LEU A 24 20.71 4.19 8.63
CA LEU A 24 19.43 4.90 8.68
C LEU A 24 18.28 3.92 8.93
N ALA A 25 18.25 2.79 8.22
CA ALA A 25 17.23 1.76 8.39
C ALA A 25 17.24 1.18 9.81
N ALA A 26 18.43 0.92 10.38
CA ALA A 26 18.58 0.46 11.75
C ALA A 26 18.12 1.52 12.77
N ALA A 27 18.46 2.79 12.55
CA ALA A 27 17.99 3.90 13.40
C ALA A 27 16.47 4.08 13.35
N VAL A 28 15.88 4.03 12.15
CA VAL A 28 14.42 4.14 11.94
C VAL A 28 13.69 2.94 12.53
N LYS A 29 14.22 1.73 12.37
CA LYS A 29 13.67 0.51 12.97
C LYS A 29 13.67 0.60 14.50
N GLY A 30 14.77 1.10 15.08
CA GLY A 30 14.92 1.34 16.52
C GLY A 30 13.92 2.36 17.09
N MET A 31 13.69 3.46 16.37
CA MET A 31 12.69 4.48 16.75
C MET A 31 11.27 3.90 16.75
N ARG A 32 10.91 3.13 15.72
CA ARG A 32 9.58 2.49 15.59
C ARG A 32 9.32 1.49 16.71
N THR A 33 10.34 0.73 17.12
CA THR A 33 10.21 -0.26 18.20
C THR A 33 10.07 0.37 19.58
N ARG A 34 10.79 1.46 19.89
CA ARG A 34 10.66 2.13 21.21
C ARG A 34 9.27 2.74 21.42
N GLN A 35 8.69 3.33 20.38
CA GLN A 35 7.35 3.91 20.45
C GLN A 35 6.25 2.84 20.53
N SER A 36 6.45 1.69 19.88
CA SER A 36 5.51 0.56 19.92
C SER A 36 5.54 -0.20 21.25
N LEU A 37 6.69 -0.35 21.90
CA LEU A 37 6.80 -1.11 23.16
C LEU A 37 6.23 -0.37 24.37
N SER A 38 6.30 0.97 24.38
CA SER A 38 5.73 1.77 25.48
C SER A 38 4.21 1.99 25.36
N ALA A 39 3.62 1.71 24.20
CA ALA A 39 2.20 1.94 23.92
C ALA A 39 1.28 0.78 24.34
N ILE A 40 1.79 -0.45 24.43
CA ILE A 40 0.97 -1.66 24.64
C ILE A 40 0.20 -1.66 25.99
N PRO A 41 0.77 -1.21 27.14
CA PRO A 41 -0.03 -1.10 28.36
C PRO A 41 -0.92 0.15 28.36
N VAL A 42 -0.46 1.27 27.79
CA VAL A 42 -1.17 2.56 27.82
C VAL A 42 -2.43 2.51 26.95
N ASP A 43 -2.38 1.90 25.76
CA ASP A 43 -3.53 1.77 24.87
C ASP A 43 -4.68 0.99 25.54
N ARG A 44 -4.35 -0.09 26.27
CA ARG A 44 -5.36 -0.88 26.98
C ARG A 44 -5.99 -0.11 28.13
N TRP A 45 -5.19 0.66 28.89
CA TRP A 45 -5.70 1.51 29.96
C TRP A 45 -6.55 2.66 29.43
N VAL A 46 -6.16 3.30 28.33
CA VAL A 46 -6.93 4.37 27.67
C VAL A 46 -8.27 3.85 27.16
N LEU A 47 -8.29 2.63 26.60
CA LEU A 47 -9.51 1.94 26.18
C LEU A 47 -10.49 1.73 27.34
N ILE A 48 -10.00 1.10 28.41
CA ILE A 48 -10.82 0.77 29.59
C ILE A 48 -11.30 2.06 30.25
N ALA A 49 -10.43 3.05 30.36
CA ALA A 49 -10.78 4.37 30.88
C ALA A 49 -11.88 5.02 30.02
N GLY A 50 -11.72 5.10 28.70
CA GLY A 50 -12.73 5.68 27.80
C GLY A 50 -14.07 4.93 27.87
N ALA A 51 -14.04 3.60 27.87
CA ALA A 51 -15.23 2.75 27.94
C ALA A 51 -16.00 2.88 29.26
N ILE A 52 -15.31 3.11 30.39
CA ILE A 52 -15.94 3.32 31.70
C ILE A 52 -16.41 4.77 31.87
N MET A 53 -15.68 5.73 31.32
CA MET A 53 -15.93 7.16 31.54
C MET A 53 -17.20 7.65 30.85
N VAL A 54 -17.60 7.04 29.72
CA VAL A 54 -18.87 7.32 29.04
C VAL A 54 -20.10 6.95 29.89
N PRO A 55 -20.28 5.69 30.36
CA PRO A 55 -21.41 5.35 31.22
C PRO A 55 -21.34 6.06 32.58
N LEU A 56 -20.14 6.34 33.10
CA LEU A 56 -19.98 7.15 34.31
C LEU A 56 -20.48 8.59 34.10
N GLY A 57 -20.21 9.20 32.95
CA GLY A 57 -20.75 10.51 32.57
C GLY A 57 -22.29 10.50 32.49
N VAL A 58 -22.89 9.45 31.92
CA VAL A 58 -24.35 9.27 31.92
C VAL A 58 -24.91 9.18 33.34
N ALA A 59 -24.25 8.43 34.23
CA ALA A 59 -24.66 8.34 35.63
C ALA A 59 -24.62 9.71 36.33
N PHE A 60 -23.58 10.53 36.09
CA PHE A 60 -23.52 11.90 36.62
C PHE A 60 -24.65 12.79 36.13
N ILE A 61 -25.06 12.68 34.86
CA ILE A 61 -26.21 13.41 34.32
C ILE A 61 -27.51 12.99 35.03
N ILE A 62 -27.70 11.70 35.28
CA ILE A 62 -28.88 11.19 36.01
C ILE A 62 -28.89 11.68 37.46
N LEU A 63 -27.73 11.66 38.15
CA LEU A 63 -27.61 12.23 39.50
C LEU A 63 -27.87 13.74 39.51
N ALA A 64 -27.40 14.48 38.50
CA ALA A 64 -27.65 15.90 38.36
C ALA A 64 -29.15 16.20 38.25
N TRP A 65 -29.84 15.44 37.41
CA TRP A 65 -31.29 15.53 37.24
C TRP A 65 -32.01 15.21 38.55
N TYR A 66 -31.65 14.11 39.22
CA TYR A 66 -32.26 13.71 40.49
C TYR A 66 -32.10 14.79 41.57
N GLY A 67 -30.90 15.39 41.68
CA GLY A 67 -30.61 16.47 42.61
C GLY A 67 -31.38 17.75 42.30
N ALA A 68 -31.53 18.10 41.03
CA ALA A 68 -32.33 19.25 40.60
C ALA A 68 -33.83 19.06 40.87
N SER A 69 -34.37 17.86 40.62
CA SER A 69 -35.80 17.55 40.77
C SER A 69 -36.30 17.52 42.21
N HIS A 70 -35.44 17.31 43.21
CA HIS A 70 -35.83 17.25 44.63
C HIS A 70 -35.87 18.62 45.34
N LYS A 71 -35.46 19.72 44.69
CA LYS A 71 -35.40 21.07 45.31
C LYS A 71 -36.50 21.98 44.78
N ALA A 72 -37.38 22.46 45.67
CA ALA A 72 -38.50 23.34 45.30
C ALA A 72 -38.09 24.78 44.89
N LEU A 73 -36.89 25.23 45.28
CA LEU A 73 -36.38 26.57 44.95
C LEU A 73 -35.41 26.52 43.76
N ILE A 74 -35.73 27.26 42.69
CA ILE A 74 -34.96 27.24 41.44
C ILE A 74 -33.51 27.70 41.60
N ILE A 75 -33.25 28.62 42.55
CA ILE A 75 -31.91 29.11 42.88
C ILE A 75 -31.00 27.97 43.36
N GLN A 76 -31.54 26.96 44.05
CA GLN A 76 -30.78 25.81 44.54
C GLN A 76 -30.54 24.75 43.45
N GLN A 77 -31.17 24.85 42.28
CA GLN A 77 -31.07 23.87 41.19
C GLN A 77 -29.86 24.12 40.28
N PHE A 78 -29.50 25.40 40.04
CA PHE A 78 -28.33 25.78 39.22
C PHE A 78 -27.02 25.09 39.63
N PRO A 79 -26.64 25.01 40.92
CA PRO A 79 -25.40 24.34 41.30
C PRO A 79 -25.38 22.84 40.98
N TYR A 80 -26.53 22.15 40.99
CA TYR A 80 -26.61 20.72 40.59
C TYR A 80 -26.50 20.55 39.08
N LEU A 81 -27.11 21.44 38.31
CA LEU A 81 -27.00 21.45 36.84
C LEU A 81 -25.56 21.72 36.38
N ILE A 82 -24.85 22.64 37.03
CA ILE A 82 -23.45 22.94 36.70
C ILE A 82 -22.54 21.79 37.15
N SER A 83 -22.64 21.36 38.42
CA SER A 83 -21.72 20.35 38.95
C SER A 83 -21.91 18.96 38.36
N GLY A 84 -23.14 18.53 38.06
CA GLY A 84 -23.41 17.21 37.51
C GLY A 84 -23.61 17.19 35.99
N GLY A 85 -24.22 18.24 35.42
CA GLY A 85 -24.45 18.34 33.98
C GLY A 85 -23.18 18.67 33.19
N VAL A 86 -22.46 19.73 33.56
CA VAL A 86 -21.22 20.13 32.84
C VAL A 86 -20.12 19.09 33.04
N LEU A 87 -19.94 18.59 34.27
CA LEU A 87 -18.98 17.53 34.55
C LEU A 87 -19.33 16.23 33.82
N GLY A 88 -20.61 15.82 33.86
CA GLY A 88 -21.09 14.61 33.17
C GLY A 88 -20.89 14.68 31.66
N LEU A 89 -21.22 15.82 31.04
CA LEU A 89 -20.97 16.07 29.62
C LEU A 89 -19.49 16.06 29.28
N GLY A 90 -18.65 16.69 30.10
CA GLY A 90 -17.20 16.68 29.94
C GLY A 90 -16.63 15.27 29.97
N LEU A 91 -17.04 14.46 30.96
CA LEU A 91 -16.62 13.06 31.05
C LEU A 91 -17.04 12.24 29.84
N MET A 92 -18.28 12.43 29.36
CA MET A 92 -18.81 11.70 28.22
C MET A 92 -18.08 12.08 26.93
N PHE A 93 -17.79 13.37 26.72
CA PHE A 93 -17.02 13.85 25.57
C PHE A 93 -15.58 13.34 25.59
N THR A 94 -14.88 13.50 26.72
CA THR A 94 -13.49 13.06 26.84
C THR A 94 -13.38 11.54 26.73
N GLY A 95 -14.29 10.78 27.35
CA GLY A 95 -14.35 9.33 27.22
C GLY A 95 -14.66 8.87 25.79
N GLY A 96 -15.60 9.55 25.13
CA GLY A 96 -15.96 9.31 23.73
C GLY A 96 -14.80 9.58 22.77
N LEU A 97 -14.10 10.73 22.90
CA LEU A 97 -12.94 11.06 22.08
C LEU A 97 -11.80 10.05 22.27
N ALA A 98 -11.53 9.64 23.51
CA ALA A 98 -10.49 8.65 23.81
C ALA A 98 -10.82 7.29 23.18
N TYR A 99 -12.06 6.82 23.34
CA TYR A 99 -12.54 5.58 22.74
C TYR A 99 -12.50 5.63 21.21
N PHE A 100 -12.96 6.74 20.63
CA PHE A 100 -12.96 6.96 19.19
C PHE A 100 -11.54 7.02 18.61
N GLY A 101 -10.63 7.74 19.27
CA GLY A 101 -9.22 7.84 18.86
C GLY A 101 -8.52 6.47 18.87
N TYR A 102 -8.80 5.65 19.89
CA TYR A 102 -8.33 4.27 19.92
C TYR A 102 -8.92 3.44 18.76
N TRP A 103 -10.24 3.53 18.54
CA TRP A 103 -10.92 2.79 17.48
C TRP A 103 -10.36 3.14 16.08
N VAL A 104 -10.13 4.43 15.79
CA VAL A 104 -9.50 4.88 14.55
C VAL A 104 -8.10 4.30 14.41
N THR A 105 -7.31 4.32 15.48
CA THR A 105 -5.95 3.76 15.49
C THR A 105 -5.97 2.27 15.16
N ARG A 106 -6.89 1.52 15.79
CA ARG A 106 -7.09 0.10 15.53
C ARG A 106 -7.54 -0.16 14.09
N LEU A 107 -8.49 0.61 13.57
CA LEU A 107 -8.98 0.48 12.20
C LEU A 107 -7.86 0.72 11.17
N VAL A 108 -7.01 1.72 11.40
CA VAL A 108 -5.84 1.99 10.54
C VAL A 108 -4.83 0.84 10.60
N GLN A 109 -4.61 0.24 11.77
CA GLN A 109 -3.75 -0.93 11.91
C GLN A 109 -4.30 -2.14 11.15
N GLU A 110 -5.59 -2.44 11.30
CA GLU A 110 -6.27 -3.53 10.58
C GLU A 110 -6.22 -3.30 9.06
N ASN A 111 -6.49 -2.07 8.58
CA ASN A 111 -6.42 -1.73 7.15
C ASN A 111 -5.00 -1.90 6.56
N ARG A 112 -3.96 -1.52 7.31
CA ARG A 112 -2.57 -1.73 6.88
C ARG A 112 -2.21 -3.21 6.76
N THR A 113 -2.72 -4.06 7.65
CA THR A 113 -2.53 -5.51 7.56
C THR A 113 -3.24 -6.08 6.34
N ASN A 114 -4.51 -5.74 6.14
CA ASN A 114 -5.29 -6.17 4.98
C ASN A 114 -4.62 -5.75 3.66
N THR A 115 -4.11 -4.52 3.58
CA THR A 115 -3.39 -4.01 2.41
C THR A 115 -2.12 -4.81 2.13
N ARG A 116 -1.35 -5.19 3.15
CA ARG A 116 -0.13 -6.02 2.99
C ARG A 116 -0.47 -7.41 2.50
N GLU A 117 -1.53 -8.01 3.01
CA GLU A 117 -2.01 -9.33 2.57
C GLU A 117 -2.49 -9.29 1.12
N LEU A 118 -3.23 -8.25 0.73
CA LEU A 118 -3.65 -8.00 -0.66
C LEU A 118 -2.46 -7.87 -1.61
N ILE A 119 -1.46 -7.06 -1.25
CA ILE A 119 -0.24 -6.91 -2.06
C ILE A 119 0.51 -8.24 -2.16
N ALA A 120 0.65 -8.98 -1.07
CA ALA A 120 1.30 -10.29 -1.07
C ALA A 120 0.55 -11.33 -1.91
N ALA A 121 -0.79 -11.27 -1.95
CA ALA A 121 -1.60 -12.12 -2.80
C ALA A 121 -1.41 -11.79 -4.29
N ILE A 122 -1.38 -10.50 -4.64
CA ILE A 122 -1.12 -10.04 -6.01
C ILE A 122 0.29 -10.44 -6.46
N ASP A 123 1.31 -10.28 -5.61
CA ASP A 123 2.68 -10.66 -5.91
C ASP A 123 2.80 -12.17 -6.21
N ARG A 124 2.12 -13.01 -5.41
CA ARG A 124 2.04 -14.46 -5.67
C ARG A 124 1.38 -14.80 -7.01
N LEU A 125 0.34 -14.08 -7.41
CA LEU A 125 -0.29 -14.27 -8.72
C LEU A 125 0.65 -13.83 -9.85
N GLY A 126 1.40 -12.73 -9.66
CA GLY A 126 2.41 -12.28 -10.60
C GLY A 126 3.55 -13.28 -10.80
N MET A 127 3.96 -14.00 -9.75
CA MET A 127 4.97 -15.06 -9.88
C MET A 127 4.45 -16.26 -10.69
N ILE A 128 3.19 -16.67 -10.50
CA ILE A 128 2.58 -17.77 -11.27
C ILE A 128 2.50 -17.43 -12.77
N ASP A 129 2.21 -16.17 -13.11
CA ASP A 129 2.21 -15.69 -14.50
C ASP A 129 3.66 -15.54 -15.05
N GLY A 130 4.60 -15.12 -14.19
CA GLY A 130 6.02 -14.97 -14.50
C GLY A 130 6.75 -16.27 -14.83
N ASP A 131 6.39 -17.39 -14.20
CA ASP A 131 6.93 -18.72 -14.55
C ASP A 131 6.39 -19.22 -15.91
N GLY A 132 5.20 -18.77 -16.32
CA GLY A 132 4.69 -18.95 -17.68
C GLY A 132 5.36 -18.02 -18.70
N ALA A 133 5.72 -16.80 -18.28
CA ALA A 133 6.39 -15.80 -19.10
C ALA A 133 7.91 -16.03 -19.23
N GLY A 134 8.58 -16.69 -18.27
CA GLY A 134 10.01 -17.03 -18.34
C GLY A 134 10.34 -18.10 -19.39
N ALA A 135 9.39 -19.00 -19.66
CA ALA A 135 9.44 -19.91 -20.79
C ALA A 135 9.11 -19.21 -22.14
N ALA A 136 8.41 -18.07 -22.11
CA ALA A 136 8.04 -17.30 -23.31
C ALA A 136 9.05 -16.18 -23.65
N ALA A 137 9.74 -15.60 -22.65
CA ALA A 137 10.74 -14.54 -22.82
C ALA A 137 12.13 -15.07 -23.22
N SER A 138 12.35 -16.38 -23.08
CA SER A 138 13.40 -17.12 -23.77
C SER A 138 12.96 -17.60 -25.18
N GLY A 139 11.81 -17.12 -25.67
CA GLY A 139 11.40 -17.15 -27.07
C GLY A 139 12.23 -16.16 -27.89
N GLY A 140 13.50 -16.52 -28.10
CA GLY A 140 14.50 -15.75 -28.80
C GLY A 140 14.03 -15.17 -30.14
N ARG A 141 14.75 -14.12 -30.56
CA ARG A 141 15.17 -13.88 -31.96
C ARG A 141 14.58 -14.90 -32.91
N ALA A 142 13.68 -14.47 -33.81
CA ALA A 142 13.01 -15.33 -34.78
C ALA A 142 14.00 -16.33 -35.40
N ALA A 143 14.13 -17.52 -34.80
CA ALA A 143 15.24 -18.40 -35.10
C ALA A 143 15.05 -19.14 -36.43
N ASN A 144 14.06 -18.72 -37.24
CA ASN A 144 13.76 -19.32 -38.53
C ASN A 144 12.98 -18.40 -39.50
N GLY A 145 12.97 -17.06 -39.37
CA GLY A 145 12.34 -16.19 -40.39
C GLY A 145 10.88 -16.52 -40.77
N MET A 146 10.15 -17.21 -39.87
CA MET A 146 8.78 -17.68 -40.09
C MET A 146 7.81 -16.68 -39.46
N LEU A 147 7.16 -15.90 -40.32
CA LEU A 147 6.14 -14.93 -39.95
C LEU A 147 4.76 -15.59 -40.01
N VAL A 148 3.79 -14.97 -39.36
CA VAL A 148 2.44 -15.50 -39.28
C VAL A 148 1.44 -14.46 -39.76
N ALA A 149 0.50 -14.86 -40.61
CA ALA A 149 -0.60 -14.03 -41.07
C ALA A 149 -1.94 -14.61 -40.60
N THR A 150 -2.93 -13.75 -40.38
CA THR A 150 -4.29 -14.17 -40.02
C THR A 150 -5.01 -14.78 -41.24
N ALA A 151 -6.04 -15.60 -41.01
CA ALA A 151 -6.75 -16.35 -42.07
C ALA A 151 -7.21 -15.46 -43.25
N THR A 152 -7.64 -14.23 -42.96
CA THR A 152 -8.19 -13.27 -43.93
C THR A 152 -7.33 -12.02 -44.11
N GLY A 153 -6.21 -11.89 -43.38
CA GLY A 153 -5.38 -10.69 -43.39
C GLY A 153 -4.13 -10.85 -44.25
N THR A 154 -3.72 -9.75 -44.90
CA THR A 154 -2.45 -9.60 -45.61
C THR A 154 -1.33 -9.06 -44.70
N MET A 155 -1.56 -8.99 -43.39
CA MET A 155 -0.59 -8.47 -42.42
C MET A 155 0.30 -9.59 -41.87
N LEU A 156 1.61 -9.37 -41.85
CA LEU A 156 2.61 -10.25 -41.25
C LEU A 156 2.86 -9.86 -39.80
N HIS A 157 2.78 -10.86 -38.92
CA HIS A 157 2.98 -10.74 -37.49
C HIS A 157 4.11 -11.64 -37.02
N ARG A 158 4.73 -11.24 -35.91
CA ARG A 158 5.58 -12.13 -35.11
C ARG A 158 4.68 -13.18 -34.40
N PRO A 159 5.13 -14.43 -34.21
CA PRO A 159 4.33 -15.47 -33.57
C PRO A 159 3.78 -15.12 -32.18
N ASP A 160 4.42 -14.21 -31.47
CA ASP A 160 4.07 -13.73 -30.13
C ASP A 160 3.32 -12.39 -30.11
N CYS A 161 2.89 -11.87 -31.28
CA CYS A 161 2.09 -10.65 -31.33
C CYS A 161 0.75 -10.86 -30.61
N ALA A 162 0.37 -9.94 -29.72
CA ALA A 162 -0.89 -9.99 -28.96
C ALA A 162 -2.15 -10.14 -29.83
N VAL A 163 -2.09 -9.71 -31.09
CA VAL A 163 -3.18 -9.85 -32.08
C VAL A 163 -3.36 -11.30 -32.55
N VAL A 164 -2.29 -12.10 -32.52
CA VAL A 164 -2.22 -13.45 -33.10
C VAL A 164 -2.11 -14.55 -32.01
N ALA A 165 -1.54 -14.23 -30.85
CA ALA A 165 -1.27 -15.17 -29.76
C ALA A 165 -2.50 -15.96 -29.25
N ASN A 166 -3.72 -15.43 -29.43
CA ASN A 166 -4.95 -16.08 -28.97
C ASN A 166 -6.03 -16.19 -30.07
N ARG A 167 -5.63 -16.15 -31.35
CA ARG A 167 -6.53 -16.27 -32.51
C ARG A 167 -6.38 -17.64 -33.17
N PRO A 168 -7.47 -18.40 -33.38
CA PRO A 168 -7.42 -19.59 -34.22
C PRO A 168 -7.34 -19.20 -35.71
N GLY A 169 -6.69 -20.04 -36.54
CA GLY A 169 -6.65 -19.87 -38.00
C GLY A 169 -5.45 -19.08 -38.53
N THR A 170 -4.31 -19.12 -37.85
CA THR A 170 -3.10 -18.41 -38.26
C THR A 170 -2.28 -19.24 -39.25
N ARG A 171 -1.89 -18.66 -40.38
CA ARG A 171 -1.09 -19.32 -41.42
C ARG A 171 0.36 -18.86 -41.35
N ARG A 172 1.29 -19.80 -41.46
CA ARG A 172 2.73 -19.51 -41.53
C ARG A 172 3.10 -19.04 -42.94
N VAL A 173 3.81 -17.92 -43.03
CA VAL A 173 4.24 -17.29 -44.28
C VAL A 173 5.75 -17.01 -44.16
N LYS A 174 6.51 -17.34 -45.20
CA LYS A 174 7.95 -17.07 -45.26
C LYS A 174 8.19 -15.58 -45.48
N ALA A 175 9.22 -15.01 -44.85
CA ALA A 175 9.64 -13.64 -45.13
C ALA A 175 9.92 -13.44 -46.64
N GLY A 176 9.46 -12.31 -47.19
CA GLY A 176 9.68 -11.93 -48.60
C GLY A 176 8.58 -12.34 -49.60
N THR A 177 7.44 -12.89 -49.18
CA THR A 177 6.31 -13.13 -50.10
C THR A 177 5.65 -11.82 -50.51
N ALA A 178 5.56 -11.57 -51.82
CA ALA A 178 4.93 -10.37 -52.37
C ALA A 178 3.43 -10.27 -51.98
N GLY A 179 2.98 -9.08 -51.62
CA GLY A 179 1.56 -8.78 -51.31
C GLY A 179 1.18 -8.79 -49.83
N TYR A 180 2.16 -8.82 -48.92
CA TYR A 180 1.92 -8.74 -47.47
C TYR A 180 2.54 -7.48 -46.86
N GLU A 181 1.83 -6.86 -45.93
CA GLU A 181 2.29 -5.68 -45.19
C GLU A 181 2.78 -6.06 -43.79
N LEU A 182 3.73 -5.30 -43.26
CA LEU A 182 4.29 -5.53 -41.94
C LEU A 182 3.37 -4.94 -40.88
N CYS A 183 3.08 -5.70 -39.83
CA CYS A 183 2.28 -5.19 -38.73
C CYS A 183 3.06 -4.13 -37.94
N LYS A 184 2.52 -2.90 -37.89
CA LYS A 184 3.09 -1.76 -37.15
C LYS A 184 3.06 -1.89 -35.62
N ILE A 185 2.35 -2.88 -35.09
CA ILE A 185 2.26 -3.12 -33.63
C ILE A 185 3.41 -4.00 -33.15
N CYS A 186 3.84 -4.96 -33.97
CA CYS A 186 4.90 -5.89 -33.61
C CYS A 186 6.16 -5.74 -34.46
N GLU A 187 6.19 -4.78 -35.39
CA GLU A 187 7.30 -4.43 -36.30
C GLU A 187 8.26 -5.59 -36.54
N PRO A 188 7.80 -6.64 -37.24
CA PRO A 188 8.61 -7.85 -37.38
C PRO A 188 9.80 -7.56 -38.28
N ASP A 189 11.00 -7.76 -37.76
CA ASP A 189 12.24 -7.58 -38.51
C ASP A 189 12.31 -8.62 -39.62
N VAL A 190 12.20 -8.13 -40.86
CA VAL A 190 12.33 -8.93 -42.07
C VAL A 190 13.65 -8.58 -42.70
N ASP A 191 14.65 -9.43 -42.51
CA ASP A 191 15.86 -9.40 -43.34
C ASP A 191 15.41 -9.69 -44.79
N LEU A 192 15.10 -8.63 -45.54
CA LEU A 192 14.80 -8.67 -46.97
C LEU A 192 16.12 -8.85 -47.73
N THR A 193 16.62 -10.08 -47.76
CA THR A 193 17.64 -10.52 -48.73
C THR A 193 17.00 -11.27 -49.88
#